data_AF-A0A2D8P7Q5-F1
#
_entry.id   AF-A0A2D8P7Q5-F1
#
_cell.length_a   1.000
_cell.length_b   1.000
_cell.length_c   1.000
_cell.angle_alpha   90.00
_cell.angle_beta   90.00
_cell.angle_gamma   90.00
#
_symmetry.space_group_name_H-M   'P 1'
#
loop_
_entity.id
_entity.type
_entity.pdbx_description
1 polymer ?
#
loop_
_entity_poly.entity_id
_entity_poly.type
_entity_poly.pdbx_seq_one_letter_code
_entity_poly.pdbx_strand_id
1 'polypeptide(L)' 'MEALVNLILFGLFAFLVVWVYFFLPAGMASRRNRSPVIWVLISLVGRPLLAILLLLALGEDRS' A
#
# COMPACT_ATOMS: atom_id res chain seq x y z
N MET A 1 31.36 3.90 -8.57
CA MET A 1 30.38 2.87 -8.98
C MET A 1 29.51 2.46 -7.79
N GLU A 2 30.09 1.97 -6.69
CA GLU A 2 29.35 1.59 -5.46
C GLU A 2 28.34 2.63 -4.94
N ALA A 3 28.75 3.89 -4.82
CA ALA A 3 27.86 4.94 -4.29
C ALA A 3 26.62 5.20 -5.16
N LEU A 4 26.78 5.11 -6.48
CA LEU A 4 25.67 5.25 -7.43
C LEU A 4 24.70 4.07 -7.32
N VAL A 5 25.22 2.85 -7.21
CA VAL A 5 24.41 1.63 -7.02
C VAL A 5 23.61 1.73 -5.73
N ASN A 6 24.25 2.14 -4.62
CA ASN A 6 23.57 2.30 -3.33
C ASN A 6 22.45 3.36 -3.39
N LEU A 7 22.68 4.48 -4.08
CA LEU A 7 21.66 5.52 -4.26
C LEU A 7 20.46 5.00 -5.05
N ILE A 8 20.69 4.24 -6.12
CA ILE A 8 19.63 3.63 -6.92
C ILE A 8 18.82 2.64 -6.08
N LEU A 9 19.49 1.76 -5.34
CA LEU A 9 18.83 0.78 -4.46
C LEU A 9 18.00 1.46 -3.38
N PHE A 10 18.53 2.51 -2.76
CA PHE A 10 17.80 3.29 -1.77
C PHE A 10 16.55 3.96 -2.38
N GLY A 11 16.68 4.57 -3.55
CA GLY A 11 15.56 5.18 -4.27
C GLY A 11 14.48 4.16 -4.63
N LEU A 12 14.87 2.98 -5.13
CA LEU A 12 13.95 1.89 -5.45
C LEU A 12 13.23 1.38 -4.19
N PHE A 13 13.96 1.21 -3.09
CA PHE A 13 13.38 0.79 -1.83
C PHE A 13 12.39 1.81 -1.28
N ALA A 14 12.74 3.09 -1.26
CA ALA A 14 11.85 4.16 -0.84
C ALA A 14 10.58 4.23 -1.70
N PHE A 15 10.73 4.12 -3.03
CA PHE A 15 9.60 4.04 -3.95
C PHE A 15 8.68 2.86 -3.63
N LEU A 16 9.25 1.67 -3.41
CA LEU A 16 8.48 0.47 -3.09
C LEU A 16 7.73 0.62 -1.76
N VAL A 17 8.36 1.21 -0.74
CA VAL A 17 7.71 1.50 0.54
C VAL A 17 6.51 2.43 0.34
N VAL A 18 6.69 3.56 -0.34
CA VAL A 18 5.58 4.49 -0.62
C VAL A 18 4.48 3.80 -1.44
N TRP A 19 4.85 3.01 -2.43
CA TRP A 19 3.88 2.29 -3.25
C TRP A 19 3.03 1.31 -2.43
N VAL A 20 3.67 0.51 -1.57
CA VAL A 20 3.01 -0.49 -0.71
C VAL A 20 2.13 0.16 0.37
N TYR A 21 2.55 1.29 0.94
CA TYR A 21 1.77 1.96 2.00
C TYR A 21 0.56 2.74 1.50
N PHE A 22 0.64 3.31 0.29
CA PHE A 22 -0.38 4.23 -0.22
C PHE A 22 -1.12 3.66 -1.42
N PHE A 23 -0.40 3.39 -2.52
CA PHE A 23 -1.02 3.08 -3.80
C PHE A 23 -1.66 1.68 -3.82
N LEU A 24 -1.00 0.70 -3.21
CA LEU A 24 -1.51 -0.67 -3.13
C LEU A 24 -2.84 -0.76 -2.35
N PRO A 25 -2.95 -0.30 -1.09
CA PRO A 25 -4.20 -0.35 -0.34
C PRO A 25 -5.28 0.56 -0.96
N ALA A 26 -4.93 1.74 -1.47
CA ALA A 26 -5.88 2.62 -2.16
C ALA A 26 -6.50 1.92 -3.38
N GLY A 27 -5.66 1.32 -4.24
CA GLY A 27 -6.13 0.61 -5.43
C GLY A 27 -6.95 -0.63 -5.10
N MET A 28 -6.56 -1.39 -4.07
CA MET A 28 -7.32 -2.57 -3.61
C MET A 28 -8.68 -2.18 -3.04
N ALA A 29 -8.76 -1.10 -2.26
CA ALA A 29 -10.01 -0.60 -1.72
C ALA A 29 -10.94 -0.08 -2.82
N SER A 30 -10.41 0.71 -3.76
CA SER A 30 -11.20 1.28 -4.86
C SER A 30 -11.82 0.21 -5.75
N ARG A 31 -11.10 -0.89 -6.01
CA ARG A 31 -11.63 -2.04 -6.79
C ARG A 31 -12.70 -2.84 -6.06
N ARG A 32 -12.95 -2.57 -4.78
CA ARG A 32 -13.88 -3.30 -3.92
C ARG A 32 -15.01 -2.41 -3.42
N ASN A 33 -15.25 -1.26 -4.07
CA ASN A 33 -16.23 -0.23 -3.67
C ASN A 33 -16.02 0.31 -2.25
N ARG A 34 -14.79 0.27 -1.72
CA ARG A 34 -14.45 0.81 -0.40
C ARG A 34 -13.66 2.10 -0.53
N SER A 35 -13.82 3.00 0.44
CA SER A 35 -13.12 4.30 0.47
C SER A 35 -11.59 4.13 0.46
N PRO A 36 -10.87 4.58 -0.59
CA PRO A 36 -9.42 4.46 -0.67
C PRO A 36 -8.69 5.20 0.46
N VAL A 37 -9.22 6.37 0.85
CA VAL A 37 -8.61 7.22 1.88
C VAL A 37 -8.60 6.53 3.23
N ILE A 38 -9.73 5.91 3.62
CA ILE A 38 -9.83 5.18 4.90
C ILE A 38 -8.84 4.02 4.92
N TRP A 39 -8.73 3.27 3.83
CA TRP A 39 -7.82 2.12 3.76
C TRP A 39 -6.34 2.50 3.75
N VAL A 40 -5.99 3.66 3.19
CA VAL A 40 -4.63 4.22 3.32
C VAL A 40 -4.35 4.60 4.78
N LEU A 41 -5.29 5.23 5.48
CA LEU A 41 -5.12 5.55 6.91
C LEU A 41 -4.95 4.28 7.77
N ILE A 42 -5.73 3.23 7.49
CA ILE A 42 -5.59 1.92 8.13
C ILE A 42 -4.21 1.31 7.84
N SER A 43 -3.73 1.40 6.60
CA SER A 43 -2.39 0.94 6.20
C SER A 43 -1.27 1.67 6.95
N LEU A 44 -1.40 2.99 7.15
CA LEU A 44 -0.41 3.81 7.86
C LEU A 44 -0.34 3.48 9.36
N VAL A 45 -1.49 3.25 10.01
CA VAL A 45 -1.54 2.94 11.46
C VAL A 45 -1.24 1.46 11.73
N GLY A 46 -1.89 0.57 10.98
CA GLY A 46 -1.85 -0.88 11.19
C GLY A 46 -0.71 -1.59 10.48
N ARG A 47 0.02 -0.91 9.59
CA ARG A 47 0.95 -1.48 8.59
C ARG A 47 0.22 -2.01 7.34
N PRO A 48 0.85 -1.90 6.15
CA PRO A 48 0.22 -2.23 4.88
C PRO A 48 -0.19 -3.69 4.75
N LEU A 49 0.60 -4.60 5.33
CA LEU A 49 0.28 -6.04 5.30
C LEU A 49 -1.06 -6.33 5.97
N LEU A 50 -1.35 -5.71 7.12
CA LEU A 50 -2.63 -5.88 7.79
C LEU A 50 -3.77 -5.27 6.96
N ALA A 51 -3.59 -4.08 6.39
CA ALA A 51 -4.60 -3.49 5.50
C ALA A 51 -4.91 -4.37 4.28
N ILE A 52 -3.88 -4.96 3.66
CA ILE A 52 -4.02 -5.87 2.52
C ILE A 52 -4.77 -7.14 2.91
N LEU A 53 -4.40 -7.76 4.04
CA LEU A 53 -5.05 -8.97 4.55
C LEU A 53 -6.52 -8.70 4.91
N LEU A 54 -6.82 -7.57 5.55
CA LEU A 54 -8.18 -7.17 5.88
C LEU A 54 -9.01 -6.93 4.61
N LEU A 55 -8.45 -6.19 3.64
CA LEU A 55 -9.10 -6.00 2.35
C LEU A 55 -9.38 -7.34 1.65
N LEU A 56 -8.43 -8.28 1.69
CA LEU A 56 -8.60 -9.63 1.11
C LEU A 56 -9.70 -10.43 1.82
N ALA A 57 -9.74 -10.39 3.15
CA ALA A 57 -10.73 -11.11 3.95
C ALA A 57 -12.15 -10.53 3.80
N LEU A 58 -12.27 -9.21 3.68
CA LEU A 58 -13.55 -8.50 3.61
C LEU A 58 -14.22 -8.55 2.23
N GLY A 59 -13.47 -8.88 1.18
CA GLY A 59 -14.02 -8.95 -0.19
C GLY A 59 -14.61 -7.63 -0.70
N GLU A 60 -15.41 -7.74 -1.75
CA GLU A 60 -16.08 -6.60 -2.38
C GLU A 60 -17.29 -6.14 -1.57
N ASP A 61 -17.41 -4.83 -1.39
CA ASP A 61 -18.60 -4.24 -0.79
C ASP A 61 -19.74 -4.18 -1.81
N ARG A 62 -20.93 -4.62 -1.39
CA ARG A 62 -22.13 -4.73 -2.25
C ARG A 62 -23.26 -3.78 -1.81
N SER A 63 -22.96 -2.88 -0.87
CA SER A 63 -23.90 -1.86 -0.38
C SER A 63 -24.17 -0.77 -1.39
#